data_AF-A0A842JA09-F1
#
_entry.id   AF-A0A842JA09-F1
#
_cell.length_a   1.000
_cell.length_b   1.000
_cell.length_c   1.000
_cell.angle_alpha   90.00
_cell.angle_beta   90.00
_cell.angle_gamma   90.00
#
_symmetry.space_group_name_H-M   'P 1'
#
loop_
_entity.id
_entity.type
_entity.pdbx_description
1 polymer ?
#
loop_
_entity_poly.entity_id
_entity_poly.type
_entity_poly.pdbx_seq_one_letter_code
_entity_poly.pdbx_strand_id
1 'polypeptide(L)'
;MGILKSLEIDYSYDIVEEFLSHYSLMCDLMEPLIIGLARNDRYNANINELFRIFHNIKSASSFMKLNPIFKLTTLAEEICGEARELQGPANDDFVDWLLLVSDQFEKYKNDIETDAEFFGVLDANIVKIPQKLDV
;
A
#
# COMPACT_ATOMS: atom_id res chain seq x y z
N MET A 1 0.40 -6.41 24.66
CA MET A 1 0.06 -5.02 24.31
C MET A 1 0.14 -4.95 22.81
N GLY A 2 -0.94 -4.56 22.14
CA GLY A 2 -0.98 -4.59 20.69
C GLY A 2 -0.38 -3.36 20.04
N ILE A 3 -0.46 -3.32 18.72
CA ILE A 3 0.09 -2.27 17.87
C ILE A 3 -0.54 -0.92 18.20
N LEU A 4 -1.87 -0.83 18.22
CA LEU A 4 -2.58 0.43 18.44
C LEU A 4 -2.26 1.03 19.80
N LYS A 5 -2.33 0.24 20.87
CA LYS A 5 -1.98 0.73 22.21
C LYS A 5 -0.52 1.17 22.32
N SER A 6 0.37 0.52 21.57
CA SER A 6 1.78 0.94 21.51
C SER A 6 1.92 2.32 20.84
N LEU A 7 1.19 2.55 19.74
CA LEU A 7 1.15 3.86 19.08
C LEU A 7 0.56 4.95 19.99
N GLU A 8 -0.51 4.66 20.71
CA GLU A 8 -1.14 5.60 21.66
C GLU A 8 -0.25 5.95 22.87
N ILE A 9 0.76 5.12 23.17
CA ILE A 9 1.78 5.42 24.19
C ILE A 9 2.90 6.29 23.59
N ASP A 10 3.32 5.99 22.36
CA ASP A 10 4.47 6.62 21.72
C ASP A 10 4.14 7.98 21.09
N TYR A 11 2.87 8.22 20.75
CA TYR A 11 2.39 9.40 20.02
C TYR A 11 1.14 10.01 20.67
N SER A 12 0.83 11.28 20.37
CA SER A 12 -0.42 11.89 20.82
C SER A 12 -1.61 11.31 20.08
N TYR A 13 -2.78 11.33 20.73
CA TYR A 13 -4.05 10.87 20.14
C TYR A 13 -4.29 11.47 18.75
N ASP A 14 -4.14 12.78 18.59
CA ASP A 14 -4.35 13.48 17.31
C ASP A 14 -3.46 12.93 16.17
N ILE A 15 -2.20 12.59 16.47
CA ILE A 15 -1.26 12.04 15.49
C ILE A 15 -1.68 10.62 15.09
N VAL A 16 -2.10 9.81 16.07
CA VAL A 16 -2.56 8.45 15.82
C VAL A 16 -3.84 8.48 14.99
N GLU A 17 -4.82 9.31 15.36
CA GLU A 17 -6.09 9.45 14.63
C GLU A 17 -5.88 9.94 13.20
N GLU A 18 -5.02 10.95 12.99
CA GLU A 18 -4.68 11.45 11.65
C GLU A 18 -4.01 10.35 10.81
N PHE A 19 -3.06 9.61 11.39
CA PHE A 19 -2.41 8.50 10.70
C PHE A 19 -3.41 7.42 10.28
N LEU A 20 -4.27 6.96 11.21
CA LEU A 20 -5.25 5.90 10.92
C LEU A 20 -6.26 6.34 9.87
N SER A 21 -6.75 7.58 9.99
CA SER A 21 -7.71 8.15 9.02
C SER A 21 -7.10 8.24 7.63
N HIS A 22 -5.86 8.74 7.54
CA HIS A 22 -5.17 8.88 6.27
C HIS A 22 -4.81 7.51 5.67
N TYR A 23 -4.32 6.58 6.48
CA TYR A 23 -3.99 5.22 6.04
C TYR A 23 -5.22 4.48 5.53
N SER A 24 -6.35 4.59 6.24
CA SER A 24 -7.63 3.97 5.84
C SER A 24 -8.14 4.52 4.51
N LEU A 25 -8.18 5.85 4.36
CA LEU A 25 -8.53 6.50 3.09
C LEU A 25 -7.66 6.01 1.93
N MET A 26 -6.35 5.88 2.16
CA MET A 26 -5.43 5.47 1.12
C MET A 26 -5.64 4.01 0.71
N CYS A 27 -5.93 3.11 1.64
CA CYS A 27 -6.24 1.71 1.31
C CYS A 27 -7.54 1.60 0.49
N ASP A 28 -8.58 2.34 0.87
CA ASP A 28 -9.88 2.36 0.16
C ASP A 28 -9.75 2.84 -1.31
N LEU A 29 -8.77 3.69 -1.61
CA LEU A 29 -8.52 4.22 -2.95
C LEU A 29 -7.71 3.28 -3.85
N MET A 30 -6.98 2.31 -3.29
CA MET A 30 -6.03 1.47 -4.05
C MET A 30 -6.74 0.63 -5.11
N GLU A 31 -7.69 -0.21 -4.69
CA GLU A 31 -8.35 -1.19 -5.58
C GLU A 31 -8.97 -0.57 -6.86
N PRO A 32 -9.80 0.50 -6.79
CA PRO A 32 -10.36 1.09 -8.01
C PRO A 32 -9.29 1.70 -8.93
N LEU A 33 -8.18 2.21 -8.38
CA LEU A 33 -7.06 2.70 -9.17
C LEU A 33 -6.32 1.54 -9.85
N ILE A 34 -6.06 0.45 -9.14
CA ILE A 34 -5.40 -0.77 -9.63
C ILE A 34 -6.19 -1.37 -10.79
N ILE A 35 -7.50 -1.59 -10.61
CA ILE A 35 -8.38 -2.12 -11.67
C ILE A 35 -8.35 -1.23 -12.91
N GLY A 36 -8.27 0.09 -12.72
CA GLY A 36 -8.21 1.02 -13.84
C GLY A 36 -6.89 1.01 -14.62
N LEU A 37 -5.81 0.39 -14.12
CA LEU A 37 -4.55 0.24 -14.87
C LEU A 37 -4.69 -0.64 -16.11
N ALA A 38 -5.63 -1.59 -16.12
CA ALA A 38 -5.94 -2.41 -17.30
C ALA A 38 -6.53 -1.59 -18.46
N ARG A 39 -6.85 -0.31 -18.23
CA ARG A 39 -7.43 0.58 -19.23
C ARG A 39 -6.42 1.62 -19.69
N ASN A 40 -6.12 1.62 -20.99
CA ASN A 40 -5.13 2.53 -21.56
C ASN A 40 -5.49 4.01 -21.36
N ASP A 41 -6.79 4.37 -21.40
CA ASP A 41 -7.27 5.73 -21.17
C ASP A 41 -7.12 6.21 -19.71
N ARG A 42 -6.84 5.30 -18.78
CA ARG A 42 -6.71 5.60 -17.34
C ARG A 42 -5.33 5.30 -16.77
N TYR A 43 -4.54 4.46 -17.44
CA TYR A 43 -3.25 3.96 -16.96
C TYR A 43 -2.38 5.06 -16.34
N ASN A 44 -2.07 6.10 -17.12
CA ASN A 44 -1.20 7.19 -16.69
C ASN A 44 -1.73 7.93 -15.45
N ALA A 45 -3.02 8.23 -15.39
CA ALA A 45 -3.59 8.92 -14.24
C ALA A 45 -3.53 8.03 -12.99
N ASN A 46 -3.91 6.76 -13.14
CA ASN A 46 -4.00 5.81 -12.04
C ASN A 46 -2.64 5.41 -11.48
N ILE A 47 -1.64 5.14 -12.33
CA ILE A 47 -0.32 4.73 -11.85
C ILE A 47 0.40 5.86 -11.12
N ASN A 48 0.22 7.11 -11.57
CA ASN A 48 0.74 8.28 -10.88
C ASN A 48 0.07 8.49 -9.52
N GLU A 49 -1.23 8.19 -9.41
CA GLU A 49 -1.93 8.29 -8.13
C GLU A 49 -1.50 7.17 -7.17
N LEU A 50 -1.43 5.92 -7.61
CA LEU A 50 -0.91 4.81 -6.81
C LEU A 50 0.50 5.07 -6.28
N PHE A 51 1.38 5.61 -7.12
CA PHE A 51 2.72 6.02 -6.69
C PHE A 51 2.69 7.06 -5.56
N ARG A 52 1.81 8.08 -5.66
CA ARG A 52 1.62 9.08 -4.59
C ARG A 52 1.08 8.45 -3.31
N ILE A 53 0.12 7.54 -3.43
CA ILE A 53 -0.44 6.78 -2.30
C ILE A 53 0.69 6.04 -1.56
N PHE A 54 1.49 5.25 -2.28
CA PHE A 54 2.59 4.49 -1.67
C PHE A 54 3.68 5.39 -1.09
N HIS A 55 3.99 6.52 -1.74
CA HIS A 55 4.91 7.52 -1.20
C HIS A 55 4.44 8.12 0.14
N ASN A 56 3.15 8.45 0.23
CA ASN A 56 2.55 9.00 1.45
C ASN A 56 2.53 7.97 2.58
N ILE A 57 2.10 6.73 2.30
CA ILE A 57 2.10 5.64 3.27
C ILE A 57 3.53 5.34 3.75
N LYS A 58 4.54 5.38 2.86
CA LYS A 58 5.95 5.19 3.23
C LYS A 58 6.42 6.21 4.25
N SER A 59 6.16 7.49 3.97
CA SER A 59 6.59 8.58 4.84
C SER A 59 5.91 8.47 6.21
N ALA A 60 4.60 8.22 6.21
CA ALA A 60 3.80 8.09 7.43
C ALA A 60 4.20 6.86 8.26
N SER A 61 4.34 5.68 7.63
CA SER A 61 4.74 4.45 8.32
C SER A 61 6.18 4.49 8.85
N SER A 62 7.08 5.20 8.17
CA SER A 62 8.43 5.48 8.68
C SER A 62 8.38 6.33 9.95
N PHE A 63 7.60 7.41 9.94
CA PHE A 63 7.40 8.27 11.10
C PHE A 63 6.79 7.52 12.30
N MET A 64 5.78 6.67 12.04
CA MET A 64 5.12 5.83 13.04
C MET A 64 5.90 4.57 13.41
N LYS A 65 7.08 4.34 12.81
CA LYS A 65 7.94 3.15 13.02
C LYS A 65 7.25 1.81 12.75
N LEU A 66 6.26 1.80 11.84
CA LEU A 66 5.52 0.60 11.44
C LEU A 66 6.26 -0.15 10.34
N ASN A 67 7.34 -0.84 10.73
CA ASN A 67 8.28 -1.48 9.81
C ASN A 67 7.65 -2.42 8.75
N PRO A 68 6.63 -3.25 9.06
CA PRO A 68 6.00 -4.08 8.02
C PRO A 68 5.31 -3.28 6.92
N ILE A 69 4.57 -2.22 7.29
CA ILE A 69 3.93 -1.31 6.34
C ILE A 69 5.00 -0.56 5.53
N PHE A 70 6.02 -0.02 6.21
CA PHE A 70 7.12 0.70 5.57
C PHE A 70 7.84 -0.14 4.51
N LYS A 71 8.10 -1.42 4.78
CA LYS A 71 8.75 -2.32 3.82
C LYS A 71 7.85 -2.63 2.62
N LEU A 72 6.58 -2.97 2.86
CA LEU A 72 5.63 -3.27 1.79
C LEU A 72 5.43 -2.07 0.86
N THR A 73 5.24 -0.88 1.44
CA THR A 73 5.02 0.34 0.65
C THR A 73 6.28 0.82 -0.06
N THR A 74 7.48 0.52 0.46
CA THR A 74 8.73 0.79 -0.26
C THR A 74 8.80 -0.05 -1.53
N LEU A 75 8.50 -1.35 -1.44
CA LEU A 75 8.43 -2.24 -2.60
C LEU A 75 7.38 -1.76 -3.61
N ALA A 76 6.15 -1.47 -3.14
CA ALA A 76 5.06 -1.02 -4.01
C ALA A 76 5.38 0.31 -4.71
N GLU A 77 5.97 1.28 -3.99
CA GLU A 77 6.40 2.56 -4.56
C GLU A 77 7.47 2.36 -5.64
N GLU A 78 8.46 1.50 -5.41
CA GLU A 78 9.53 1.21 -6.38
C GLU A 78 8.96 0.62 -7.67
N ILE A 79 8.12 -0.41 -7.59
CA ILE A 79 7.53 -1.06 -8.77
C ILE A 79 6.56 -0.13 -9.51
N CYS A 80 5.74 0.65 -8.78
CA CYS A 80 4.93 1.68 -9.42
C CYS A 80 5.78 2.79 -10.04
N GLY A 81 6.95 3.09 -9.49
CA GLY A 81 7.93 4.00 -10.06
C GLY A 81 8.39 3.54 -11.44
N GLU A 82 8.70 2.25 -11.60
CA GLU A 82 9.05 1.66 -12.91
C GLU A 82 7.86 1.69 -13.88
N ALA A 83 6.67 1.33 -13.40
CA ALA A 83 5.46 1.30 -14.22
C ALA A 83 5.06 2.69 -14.76
N ARG A 84 5.41 3.78 -14.08
CA ARG A 84 5.15 5.16 -14.55
C ARG A 84 5.90 5.52 -15.83
N GLU A 85 7.00 4.84 -16.13
CA GLU A 85 7.78 5.07 -17.35
C GLU A 85 7.19 4.33 -18.57
N LEU A 86 6.17 3.49 -18.36
CA LEU A 86 5.49 2.73 -19.41
C LEU A 86 4.31 3.51 -19.99
N GLN A 87 3.84 3.08 -21.16
CA GLN A 87 2.64 3.65 -21.78
C GLN A 87 1.34 2.93 -21.36
N GLY A 88 1.47 1.72 -20.80
CA GLY A 88 0.36 0.87 -20.44
C GLY A 88 -0.38 0.28 -21.66
N PRO A 89 -1.55 -0.34 -21.44
CA PRO A 89 -2.14 -0.64 -20.13
C PRO A 89 -1.30 -1.66 -19.36
N ALA A 90 -1.59 -1.81 -18.06
CA ALA A 90 -1.01 -2.88 -17.27
C ALA A 90 -1.46 -4.24 -17.82
N ASN A 91 -0.60 -5.25 -17.73
CA ASN A 91 -0.99 -6.64 -17.95
C ASN A 91 -1.68 -7.23 -16.70
N ASP A 92 -2.33 -8.37 -16.87
CA ASP A 92 -3.09 -9.02 -15.81
C ASP A 92 -2.21 -9.41 -14.61
N ASP A 93 -0.99 -9.91 -14.86
CA ASP A 93 -0.04 -10.30 -13.80
C ASP A 93 0.30 -9.12 -12.87
N PHE A 94 0.46 -7.91 -13.43
CA PHE A 94 0.74 -6.70 -12.64
C PHE A 94 -0.47 -6.20 -11.87
N VAL A 95 -1.65 -6.25 -12.48
CA VAL A 95 -2.92 -5.91 -11.81
C VAL A 95 -3.15 -6.86 -10.63
N ASP A 96 -3.05 -8.17 -10.86
CA ASP A 96 -3.23 -9.20 -9.82
C ASP A 96 -2.20 -9.05 -8.69
N TRP A 97 -0.94 -8.77 -9.02
CA TRP A 97 0.09 -8.53 -8.02
C TRP A 97 -0.21 -7.29 -7.17
N LEU A 98 -0.67 -6.19 -7.77
CA LEU A 98 -1.07 -5.00 -7.01
C LEU A 98 -2.31 -5.24 -6.14
N LEU A 99 -3.27 -6.05 -6.58
CA LEU A 99 -4.41 -6.45 -5.76
C LEU A 99 -3.97 -7.25 -4.53
N LEU A 100 -3.02 -8.18 -4.69
CA LEU A 100 -2.41 -8.89 -3.56
C LEU A 100 -1.69 -7.94 -2.58
N VAL A 101 -1.04 -6.90 -3.10
CA VAL A 101 -0.43 -5.84 -2.26
C VAL A 101 -1.50 -5.05 -1.52
N SER A 102 -2.60 -4.68 -2.19
CA SER A 102 -3.75 -3.99 -1.59
C SER A 102 -4.37 -4.79 -0.45
N ASP A 103 -4.62 -6.09 -0.67
CA ASP A 103 -5.15 -7.01 0.34
C ASP A 103 -4.24 -7.08 1.57
N GLN A 104 -2.93 -7.03 1.37
CA GLN A 104 -1.97 -7.06 2.47
C GLN A 104 -1.95 -5.74 3.27
N PHE A 105 -2.19 -4.59 2.63
CA PHE A 105 -2.39 -3.33 3.35
C PHE A 105 -3.69 -3.35 4.15
N GLU A 106 -4.79 -3.85 3.58
CA GLU A 106 -6.05 -4.05 4.30
C GLU A 106 -5.87 -4.95 5.53
N LYS A 107 -5.10 -6.03 5.40
CA LYS A 107 -4.74 -6.88 6.53
C LYS A 107 -3.99 -6.12 7.62
N TYR A 108 -2.98 -5.32 7.25
CA TYR A 108 -2.25 -4.49 8.22
C TYR A 108 -3.11 -3.40 8.86
N LYS A 109 -4.07 -2.82 8.12
CA LYS A 109 -5.08 -1.90 8.65
C LYS A 109 -5.88 -2.59 9.76
N ASN A 110 -6.42 -3.76 9.46
CA ASN A 110 -7.17 -4.56 10.43
C ASN A 110 -6.33 -4.97 11.65
N ASP A 111 -5.06 -5.33 11.47
CA ASP A 111 -4.16 -5.66 12.58
C ASP A 111 -3.98 -4.47 13.54
N ILE A 112 -3.90 -3.24 13.02
CA ILE A 112 -3.82 -2.03 13.85
C ILE A 112 -5.16 -1.79 14.55
N GLU A 113 -6.27 -1.75 13.81
CA GLU A 113 -7.60 -1.43 14.34
C GLU A 113 -8.06 -2.44 15.42
N THR A 114 -7.63 -3.69 15.32
CA THR A 114 -7.96 -4.74 16.30
C THR A 114 -6.97 -4.83 17.46
N ASP A 115 -5.99 -3.92 17.54
CA ASP A 115 -4.90 -3.94 18.52
C ASP A 115 -4.19 -5.31 18.56
N ALA A 116 -3.92 -5.89 17.38
CA ALA A 116 -3.22 -7.16 17.26
C ALA A 116 -1.83 -7.06 17.91
N GLU A 117 -1.34 -8.18 18.45
CA GLU A 117 -0.02 -8.23 19.10
C GLU A 117 1.12 -8.01 18.09
N PHE A 118 0.94 -8.51 16.87
CA PHE A 118 1.89 -8.40 15.77
C PHE A 118 1.14 -8.23 14.45
N PHE A 119 1.80 -7.64 13.46
CA PHE A 119 1.31 -7.66 12.10
C PHE A 119 1.26 -9.10 11.59
N GLY A 120 0.18 -9.45 10.90
CA GLY A 120 0.07 -10.73 10.25
C GLY A 120 1.15 -10.92 9.19
N VAL A 121 1.48 -12.18 8.91
CA VAL A 121 2.59 -12.51 8.00
C VAL A 121 2.32 -11.96 6.60
N LEU A 122 3.39 -11.44 5.95
CA LEU A 122 3.39 -11.02 4.56
C LEU A 122 3.02 -12.19 3.64
N ASP A 123 2.09 -11.99 2.70
CA ASP A 123 1.83 -12.97 1.66
C ASP A 123 3.10 -13.24 0.83
N ALA A 124 3.53 -14.50 0.77
CA ALA A 124 4.74 -14.91 0.07
C ALA A 124 4.64 -14.75 -1.47
N ASN A 125 3.45 -14.53 -2.03
CA ASN A 125 3.31 -14.21 -3.45
C ASN A 125 3.69 -12.76 -3.75
N ILE A 126 3.72 -11.86 -2.77
CA ILE A 126 4.13 -10.47 -2.98
C ILE A 126 5.60 -10.37 -3.42
N VAL A 127 6.46 -11.31 -2.99
CA VAL A 127 7.86 -11.34 -3.45
C VAL A 127 8.01 -11.87 -4.88
N LYS A 128 6.94 -12.38 -5.50
CA LYS A 128 6.92 -12.81 -6.91
C LYS A 128 6.55 -11.62 -7.80
N ILE A 129 7.45 -10.64 -7.85
CA ILE A 129 7.26 -9.42 -8.64
C ILE A 129 7.16 -9.79 -10.13
N PRO A 130 6.15 -9.30 -10.87
CA PRO A 130 6.03 -9.53 -12.31
C PRO A 130 7.24 -8.95 -13.06
N GLN A 131 7.79 -9.72 -14.01
CA GLN A 131 8.95 -9.27 -14.80
C GLN A 131 8.59 -8.27 -15.90
N LYS A 132 7.33 -8.29 -16.34
CA LYS A 132 6.75 -7.38 -17.32
C LYS A 132 5.51 -6.76 -16.68
N LEU A 133 5.33 -5.45 -16.79
CA LEU A 133 4.24 -4.73 -16.13
C LEU A 133 3.14 -4.28 -17.10
N ASP A 134 3.45 -4.17 -18.40
CA ASP A 134 2.55 -3.78 -19.47
C ASP A 134 2.30 -4.91 -20.49
N VAL A 135 1.37 -4.67 -21.42
CA VAL A 135 0.96 -5.62 -22.48
C VAL A 135 2.04 -5.83 -23.53
#